data_AF-A0A7X6ZIS3-F1
#
_entry.id   AF-A0A7X6ZIS3-F1
#
_cell.length_a   1.000
_cell.length_b   1.000
_cell.length_c   1.000
_cell.angle_alpha   90.00
_cell.angle_beta   90.00
_cell.angle_gamma   90.00
#
_symmetry.space_group_name_H-M   'P 1'
#
loop_
_entity.id
_entity.type
_entity.pdbx_description
1 polymer ?
#
loop_
_entity_poly.entity_id
_entity_poly.type
_entity_poly.pdbx_seq_one_letter_code
_entity_poly.pdbx_strand_id
1 'polypeptide(L)'
;MPEIAIQMLMAAREFYPTNPALLIRLGHLFTATNQMDAARQCFEEVVEMCPNDIRAIKAYKDAMARDSMVKGGWTDATREGGSFRDMVKDLKESVTLEQESRAVRSRESVDLLIKDAQDNIRLQPDNINYRRTLANLFVEGGRFDDAIRTIEEARRVSGIDEGQLYQVRATIRLKQLDSAIAQLKENGDLEGAAAKQLEKDAFLFEDVRGRVERYPNDMPLRFEYGV
;
A
#
# COMPACT_ATOMS: atom_id res chain seq x y z
N MET A 1 10.60 35.75 16.65
CA MET A 1 12.03 35.56 16.34
C MET A 1 12.39 34.10 16.60
N PRO A 2 12.31 33.23 15.59
CA PRO A 2 12.57 31.79 15.74
C PRO A 2 13.99 31.47 16.25
N GLU A 3 14.94 32.37 16.03
CA GLU A 3 16.35 32.24 16.45
C GLU A 3 16.49 32.24 17.98
N ILE A 4 15.76 33.12 18.68
CA ILE A 4 15.77 33.19 20.15
C ILE A 4 15.12 31.93 20.74
N ALA A 5 14.07 31.42 20.09
CA ALA A 5 13.42 30.17 20.51
C ALA A 5 14.34 28.96 20.34
N ILE A 6 15.13 28.91 19.27
CA ILE A 6 16.16 27.88 19.06
C ILE A 6 17.20 27.95 20.16
N GLN A 7 17.75 29.13 20.45
CA GLN A 7 18.76 29.29 21.51
C GLN A 7 18.25 28.87 22.89
N MET A 8 17.03 29.26 23.26
CA MET A 8 16.42 28.85 24.53
C MET A 8 16.22 27.33 24.62
N LEU A 9 15.79 26.69 23.54
CA LEU A 9 15.58 25.24 23.52
C LEU A 9 16.89 24.45 23.44
N MET A 10 17.92 25.00 22.81
CA MET A 10 19.28 24.43 22.84
C MET A 10 19.86 24.48 24.25
N ALA A 11 19.71 25.60 24.98
CA ALA A 11 20.09 25.67 26.39
C ALA A 11 19.29 24.66 27.25
N ALA A 12 17.98 24.52 27.00
CA ALA A 12 17.17 23.51 27.67
C ALA A 12 17.60 22.07 27.34
N ARG A 13 18.15 21.82 26.14
CA ARG A 13 18.68 20.51 25.74
C ARG A 13 19.89 20.09 26.58
N GLU A 14 20.70 21.02 27.06
CA GLU A 14 21.83 20.71 27.95
C GLU A 14 21.37 20.07 29.27
N PHE A 15 20.20 20.49 29.78
CA PHE A 15 19.63 19.95 31.00
C PHE A 15 18.72 18.73 30.76
N TYR A 16 18.17 18.59 29.55
CA TYR A 16 17.22 17.53 29.19
C TYR A 16 17.54 16.91 27.80
N PRO A 17 18.70 16.25 27.63
CA PRO A 17 19.18 15.81 26.31
C PRO A 17 18.33 14.70 25.68
N THR A 18 17.66 13.88 26.49
CA THR A 18 16.88 12.72 26.06
C THR A 18 15.37 12.97 26.07
N ASN A 19 14.93 14.24 26.11
CA ASN A 19 13.51 14.56 26.10
C ASN A 19 12.96 14.60 24.65
N PRO A 20 12.13 13.63 24.22
CA PRO A 20 11.67 13.55 22.83
C PRO A 20 10.80 14.75 22.42
N ALA A 21 10.00 15.29 23.34
CA ALA A 21 9.14 16.45 23.06
C ALA A 21 9.97 17.72 22.80
N LEU A 22 11.11 17.87 23.50
CA LEU A 22 12.04 18.96 23.28
C LEU A 22 12.70 18.85 21.90
N LEU A 23 13.18 17.67 21.53
CA LEU A 23 13.83 17.41 20.24
C LEU A 23 12.87 17.58 19.06
N ILE A 24 11.61 17.13 19.18
CA ILE A 24 10.58 17.38 18.16
C ILE A 24 10.38 18.88 17.96
N ARG A 25 10.33 19.66 19.05
CA ARG A 25 10.12 21.11 18.99
C ARG A 25 11.32 21.83 18.37
N LEU A 26 12.54 21.40 18.70
CA LEU A 26 13.77 21.86 18.05
C LEU A 26 13.78 21.52 16.56
N GLY A 27 13.47 20.27 16.18
CA GLY A 27 13.41 19.83 14.80
C GLY A 27 12.44 20.64 13.95
N HIS A 28 11.26 20.99 14.49
CA HIS A 28 10.30 21.86 13.80
C HIS A 28 10.81 23.30 13.64
N LEU A 29 11.50 23.84 14.65
CA LEU A 29 12.09 25.19 14.54
C LEU A 29 13.23 25.23 13.53
N PHE A 30 14.09 24.21 13.51
CA PHE A 30 15.14 24.07 12.50
C PHE A 30 14.56 23.91 11.09
N THR A 31 13.45 23.18 10.96
CA THR A 31 12.72 23.09 9.69
C THR A 31 12.18 24.46 9.25
N ALA A 32 11.67 25.25 10.20
CA ALA A 32 11.13 26.60 9.93
C ALA A 32 12.23 27.62 9.58
N THR A 33 13.46 27.44 10.06
CA THR A 33 14.63 28.28 9.75
C THR A 33 15.49 27.72 8.62
N ASN A 34 14.97 26.72 7.89
CA ASN A 34 15.64 26.06 6.75
C ASN A 34 16.97 25.35 7.08
N GLN A 35 17.20 25.02 8.36
CA GLN A 35 18.36 24.26 8.84
C GLN A 35 18.06 22.75 8.81
N MET A 36 17.97 22.18 7.60
CA MET A 36 17.47 20.81 7.40
C MET A 36 18.36 19.73 8.03
N ASP A 37 19.69 19.91 8.06
CA ASP A 37 20.61 18.95 8.69
C ASP A 37 20.38 18.85 10.20
N ALA A 38 20.27 19.99 10.89
CA ALA A 38 19.99 20.04 12.31
C ALA A 38 18.59 19.51 12.64
N ALA A 39 17.61 19.76 11.77
CA ALA A 39 16.27 19.19 11.89
C ALA A 39 16.29 17.66 11.78
N ARG A 40 17.00 17.12 10.78
CA ARG A 40 17.16 15.68 10.55
C ARG A 40 17.74 14.99 11.78
N GLN A 41 18.84 15.51 12.33
CA GLN A 41 19.49 14.95 13.52
C GLN A 41 18.56 14.94 14.75
N CYS A 42 17.79 16.01 14.97
CA CYS A 42 16.83 16.04 16.07
C CYS A 42 15.75 14.95 15.92
N PHE A 43 15.23 14.73 14.70
CA PHE A 43 14.22 13.69 14.48
C PHE A 43 14.79 12.27 14.47
N GLU A 44 16.06 12.11 14.09
CA GLU A 44 16.81 10.85 14.17
C GLU A 44 16.87 10.34 15.61
N GLU A 45 17.33 11.19 16.53
CA GLU A 45 17.40 10.89 17.96
C GLU A 45 16.02 10.55 18.55
N VAL A 46 14.95 11.19 18.07
CA VAL A 46 13.58 10.87 18.51
C VAL A 46 13.14 9.49 18.01
N VAL A 47 13.47 9.12 16.77
CA VAL A 47 13.15 7.80 16.22
C VAL A 47 13.92 6.69 16.94
N GLU A 48 15.19 6.95 17.31
CA GLU A 48 15.98 6.00 18.11
C GLU A 48 15.37 5.77 19.50
N MET A 49 14.90 6.84 20.15
CA MET A 49 14.25 6.73 21.47
C MET A 49 12.83 6.17 21.40
N CYS A 50 12.11 6.44 20.31
CA CYS A 50 10.71 6.06 20.13
C CYS A 50 10.48 5.38 18.76
N PRO A 51 10.93 4.13 18.56
CA PRO A 51 10.87 3.45 17.26
C PRO A 51 9.45 3.17 16.74
N ASN A 52 8.42 3.32 17.58
CA ASN A 52 7.02 3.09 17.23
C ASN A 52 6.22 4.39 17.00
N ASP A 53 6.84 5.58 17.17
CA ASP A 53 6.14 6.84 16.88
C ASP A 53 6.14 7.14 15.38
N ILE A 54 5.05 6.76 14.72
CA ILE A 54 4.82 6.97 13.28
C ILE A 54 4.99 8.45 12.88
N ARG A 55 4.68 9.39 13.77
CA ARG A 55 4.81 10.83 13.49
C ARG A 55 6.28 11.26 13.49
N ALA A 56 7.08 10.74 14.41
CA ALA A 56 8.52 10.98 14.45
C ALA A 56 9.23 10.37 13.23
N ILE A 57 8.87 9.14 12.86
CA ILE A 57 9.40 8.46 11.67
C ILE A 57 9.09 9.25 10.40
N LYS A 58 7.87 9.78 10.28
CA LYS A 58 7.49 10.63 9.16
C LYS A 58 8.31 11.93 9.14
N ALA A 59 8.41 12.63 10.27
CA ALA A 59 9.16 13.88 10.38
C ALA A 59 10.66 13.69 10.05
N TYR A 60 11.25 12.57 10.48
CA TYR A 60 12.63 12.21 10.14
C TYR A 60 12.80 12.00 8.64
N LYS A 61 11.92 11.22 8.00
CA LYS A 61 11.97 10.99 6.54
C LYS A 61 11.76 12.27 5.74
N ASP A 62 10.83 13.13 6.16
CA ASP A 62 10.58 14.43 5.52
C ASP A 62 11.81 15.35 5.65
N ALA A 63 12.47 15.37 6.81
CA ALA A 63 13.70 16.14 7.03
C ALA A 63 14.88 15.57 6.24
N MET A 64 15.03 14.25 6.16
CA MET A 64 16.04 13.58 5.33
C MET A 64 15.91 13.91 3.85
N ALA A 65 14.69 13.87 3.31
CA ALA A 65 14.43 14.21 1.92
C ALA A 65 14.84 15.66 1.64
N ARG A 66 14.49 16.59 2.53
CA ARG A 66 14.84 18.01 2.39
C ARG A 66 16.33 18.29 2.60
N ASP A 67 16.99 17.64 3.55
CA ASP A 67 18.44 17.74 3.75
C ASP A 67 19.21 17.23 2.53
N SER A 68 18.75 16.12 1.94
CA SER A 68 19.31 15.57 0.69
C SER A 68 19.09 16.52 -0.49
N MET A 69 17.96 17.22 -0.57
CA MET A 69 17.73 18.27 -1.57
C MET A 69 18.64 19.49 -1.37
N VAL A 70 18.92 19.88 -0.12
CA VAL A 70 19.79 21.01 0.21
C VAL A 70 21.27 20.68 -0.03
N LYS A 71 21.71 19.46 0.34
CA LYS A 71 23.10 19.00 0.19
C LYS A 71 23.41 18.51 -1.22
N GLY A 72 22.49 17.75 -1.84
CA GLY A 72 22.62 17.28 -3.22
C GLY A 72 22.34 18.35 -4.28
N GLY A 73 21.67 19.45 -3.91
CA GLY A 73 21.28 20.53 -4.82
C GLY A 73 22.22 21.72 -4.89
N TRP A 74 23.33 21.76 -4.14
CA TRP A 74 24.18 22.97 -4.08
C TRP A 74 25.66 22.77 -4.43
N THR A 75 26.21 21.56 -4.33
CA THR A 75 27.62 21.33 -4.70
C THR A 75 27.85 21.12 -6.19
N ASP A 76 26.83 20.70 -6.96
CA ASP A 76 26.93 20.54 -8.43
C ASP A 76 26.20 21.65 -9.22
N ALA A 77 25.32 22.43 -8.58
CA ALA A 77 24.51 23.46 -9.24
C ALA A 77 25.29 24.73 -9.64
N THR A 78 26.58 24.84 -9.34
CA THR A 78 27.41 25.97 -9.79
C THR A 78 28.22 25.68 -11.05
N ARG A 79 28.20 24.45 -11.60
CA ARG A 79 28.98 24.15 -12.82
C ARG A 79 28.16 23.95 -14.08
N GLU A 80 27.01 23.29 -14.05
CA GLU A 80 26.26 23.00 -15.28
C GLU A 80 24.74 22.94 -15.03
N GLY A 81 24.07 24.10 -15.10
CA GLY A 81 22.71 24.32 -15.64
C GLY A 81 21.55 23.34 -15.41
N GLY A 82 21.60 22.40 -14.47
CA GLY A 82 20.55 21.39 -14.23
C GLY A 82 19.31 22.04 -13.63
N SER A 83 18.17 21.90 -14.31
CA SER A 83 16.93 22.53 -13.89
C SER A 83 16.38 21.83 -12.65
N PHE A 84 15.71 22.57 -11.75
CA PHE A 84 14.90 22.03 -10.65
C PHE A 84 13.96 20.87 -11.09
N ARG A 85 13.60 20.84 -12.36
CA ARG A 85 12.81 19.80 -13.02
C ARG A 85 13.52 18.44 -13.10
N ASP A 86 14.84 18.41 -13.21
CA ASP A 86 15.64 17.18 -13.35
C ASP A 86 15.78 16.47 -11.99
N MET A 87 16.00 17.22 -10.91
CA MET A 87 16.03 16.65 -9.54
C MET A 87 14.68 16.10 -9.08
N VAL A 88 13.56 16.72 -9.47
CA VAL A 88 12.21 16.19 -9.17
C VAL A 88 11.95 14.90 -9.94
N LYS A 89 12.52 14.77 -11.14
CA LYS A 89 12.42 13.55 -11.94
C LYS A 89 13.19 12.40 -11.29
N ASP A 90 14.43 12.64 -10.86
CA ASP A 90 15.28 11.64 -10.20
C ASP A 90 14.70 11.17 -8.86
N LEU A 91 14.11 12.07 -8.06
CA LEU A 91 13.46 11.70 -6.81
C LEU A 91 12.22 10.82 -7.05
N LYS A 92 11.42 11.16 -8.05
CA LYS A 92 10.24 10.36 -8.42
C LYS A 92 10.67 8.99 -8.94
N GLU A 93 11.71 8.94 -9.76
CA GLU A 93 12.29 7.71 -10.29
C GLU A 93 12.84 6.81 -9.17
N SER A 94 13.56 7.37 -8.19
CA SER A 94 14.05 6.62 -7.04
C SER A 94 12.93 6.05 -6.16
N VAL A 95 11.85 6.81 -5.93
CA VAL A 95 10.70 6.35 -5.13
C VAL A 95 9.94 5.25 -5.88
N THR A 96 9.73 5.42 -7.19
CA THR A 96 9.11 4.40 -8.03
C THR A 96 9.93 3.12 -8.06
N LEU A 97 11.26 3.21 -8.22
CA LEU A 97 12.16 2.05 -8.20
C LEU A 97 12.13 1.30 -6.86
N GLU A 98 12.07 2.02 -5.72
CA GLU A 98 11.98 1.37 -4.41
C GLU A 98 10.63 0.67 -4.21
N GLN A 99 9.54 1.29 -4.66
CA GLN A 99 8.19 0.70 -4.62
C GLN A 99 8.10 -0.55 -5.51
N GLU A 100 8.64 -0.48 -6.73
CA GLU A 100 8.74 -1.61 -7.65
C GLU A 100 9.58 -2.75 -7.04
N SER A 101 10.74 -2.44 -6.46
CA SER A 101 11.60 -3.42 -5.79
C SER A 101 10.90 -4.13 -4.62
N ARG A 102 10.17 -3.37 -3.79
CA ARG A 102 9.35 -3.93 -2.69
C ARG A 102 8.23 -4.81 -3.21
N ALA A 103 7.53 -4.39 -4.27
CA ALA A 103 6.47 -5.17 -4.89
C ALA A 103 7.00 -6.49 -5.48
N VAL A 104 8.17 -6.46 -6.13
CA VAL A 104 8.83 -7.66 -6.66
C VAL A 104 9.22 -8.64 -5.55
N ARG A 105 9.83 -8.16 -4.46
CA ARG A 105 10.18 -8.99 -3.30
C ARG A 105 8.95 -9.61 -2.63
N SER A 106 7.86 -8.83 -2.53
CA SER A 106 6.58 -9.33 -2.02
C SER A 106 6.01 -10.43 -2.92
N ARG A 107 6.06 -10.27 -4.25
CA ARG A 107 5.60 -11.31 -5.19
C ARG A 107 6.45 -12.58 -5.12
N GLU A 108 7.77 -12.45 -5.05
CA GLU A 108 8.68 -13.59 -4.92
C GLU A 108 8.38 -14.41 -3.66
N SER A 109 8.07 -13.73 -2.55
CA SER A 109 7.62 -14.40 -1.32
C SER A 109 6.28 -15.14 -1.50
N VAL A 110 5.34 -14.57 -2.25
CA VAL A 110 4.05 -15.22 -2.53
C VAL A 110 4.21 -16.41 -3.47
N ASP A 111 5.09 -16.34 -4.47
CA ASP A 111 5.33 -17.44 -5.41
C ASP A 111 5.90 -18.69 -4.73
N LEU A 112 6.74 -18.52 -3.70
CA LEU A 112 7.20 -19.63 -2.87
C LEU A 112 6.03 -20.29 -2.11
N LEU A 113 5.16 -19.50 -1.50
CA LEU A 113 3.96 -20.01 -0.81
C LEU A 113 2.99 -20.71 -1.78
N ILE A 114 2.85 -20.20 -3.00
CA ILE A 114 2.06 -20.83 -4.06
C ILE A 114 2.61 -22.22 -4.37
N LYS A 115 3.93 -22.35 -4.50
CA LYS A 115 4.59 -23.63 -4.78
C LYS A 115 4.34 -24.64 -3.65
N ASP A 116 4.50 -24.22 -2.40
CA ASP A 116 4.24 -25.07 -1.24
C ASP A 116 2.76 -25.51 -1.18
N ALA A 117 1.83 -24.60 -1.49
CA ALA A 117 0.40 -24.93 -1.56
C ALA A 117 0.09 -25.93 -2.68
N GLN A 118 0.73 -25.81 -3.85
CA GLN A 118 0.61 -26.77 -4.95
C GLN A 118 1.14 -28.16 -4.57
N ASP A 119 2.28 -28.22 -3.87
CA ASP A 119 2.84 -29.49 -3.41
C ASP A 119 1.94 -30.15 -2.34
N ASN A 120 1.33 -29.37 -1.44
CA ASN A 120 0.33 -29.88 -0.51
C ASN A 120 -0.92 -30.45 -1.21
N ILE A 121 -1.38 -29.81 -2.30
CA ILE A 121 -2.49 -30.35 -3.12
C ILE A 121 -2.08 -31.66 -3.80
N ARG A 122 -0.82 -31.77 -4.27
CA ARG A 122 -0.33 -33.04 -4.86
C ARG A 122 -0.32 -34.17 -3.83
N LEU A 123 0.06 -33.88 -2.59
CA LEU A 123 0.11 -34.86 -1.50
C LEU A 123 -1.28 -35.23 -0.99
N GLN A 124 -2.21 -34.27 -0.93
CA GLN A 124 -3.57 -34.46 -0.43
C GLN A 124 -4.59 -33.80 -1.39
N PRO A 125 -4.88 -34.44 -2.53
CA PRO A 125 -5.70 -33.84 -3.58
C PRO A 125 -7.14 -33.56 -3.16
N ASP A 126 -7.66 -34.36 -2.23
CA ASP A 126 -9.03 -34.27 -1.71
C ASP A 126 -9.20 -33.20 -0.62
N ASN A 127 -8.10 -32.64 -0.12
CA ASN A 127 -8.13 -31.61 0.90
C ASN A 127 -8.39 -30.23 0.28
N ILE A 128 -9.66 -29.84 0.31
CA ILE A 128 -10.18 -28.56 -0.20
C ILE A 128 -9.45 -27.35 0.37
N ASN A 129 -9.04 -27.42 1.64
CA ASN A 129 -8.45 -26.27 2.31
C ASN A 129 -7.15 -25.85 1.62
N TYR A 130 -6.38 -26.78 1.06
CA TYR A 130 -5.20 -26.42 0.28
C TYR A 130 -5.54 -25.69 -1.02
N ARG A 131 -6.62 -26.08 -1.70
CA ARG A 131 -7.10 -25.36 -2.90
C ARG A 131 -7.62 -23.96 -2.55
N ARG A 132 -8.29 -23.80 -1.40
CA ARG A 132 -8.70 -22.48 -0.88
C ARG A 132 -7.49 -21.61 -0.54
N THR A 133 -6.49 -22.17 0.14
CA THR A 133 -5.23 -21.46 0.44
C THR A 133 -4.52 -21.05 -0.84
N LEU A 134 -4.39 -21.95 -1.82
CA LEU A 134 -3.78 -21.65 -3.11
C LEU A 134 -4.52 -20.51 -3.84
N ALA A 135 -5.85 -20.51 -3.83
CA ALA A 135 -6.62 -19.43 -4.42
C ALA A 135 -6.40 -18.08 -3.71
N ASN A 136 -6.34 -18.07 -2.37
CA ASN A 136 -6.04 -16.85 -1.61
C ASN A 136 -4.63 -16.32 -1.92
N LEU A 137 -3.64 -17.21 -2.01
CA LEU A 137 -2.27 -16.83 -2.38
C LEU A 137 -2.21 -16.27 -3.80
N PHE A 138 -2.98 -16.82 -4.74
CA PHE A 138 -3.11 -16.24 -6.07
C PHE A 138 -3.73 -14.84 -6.03
N VAL A 139 -4.75 -14.60 -5.20
CA VAL A 139 -5.32 -13.25 -4.99
C VAL A 139 -4.27 -12.29 -4.41
N GLU A 140 -3.50 -12.71 -3.42
CA GLU A 140 -2.42 -11.90 -2.83
C GLU A 140 -1.31 -11.57 -3.84
N GLY A 141 -1.01 -12.50 -4.74
CA GLY A 141 -0.09 -12.30 -5.86
C GLY A 141 -0.67 -11.50 -7.04
N GLY A 142 -1.93 -11.06 -6.97
CA GLY A 142 -2.62 -10.36 -8.07
C GLY A 142 -3.01 -11.27 -9.25
N ARG A 143 -2.91 -12.58 -9.10
CA ARG A 143 -3.23 -13.61 -10.10
C ARG A 143 -4.69 -14.06 -9.99
N PHE A 144 -5.61 -13.13 -10.17
CA PHE A 144 -7.04 -13.35 -9.93
C PHE A 144 -7.66 -14.46 -10.78
N ASP A 145 -7.27 -14.59 -12.05
CA ASP A 145 -7.81 -15.62 -12.94
C ASP A 145 -7.37 -17.04 -12.51
N ASP A 146 -6.13 -17.18 -12.03
CA ASP A 146 -5.64 -18.44 -11.46
C ASP A 146 -6.38 -18.79 -10.16
N ALA A 147 -6.71 -17.78 -9.34
CA ALA A 147 -7.52 -17.97 -8.15
C ALA A 147 -8.92 -18.51 -8.49
N ILE A 148 -9.59 -17.93 -9.49
CA ILE A 148 -10.91 -18.39 -9.95
C ILE A 148 -10.83 -19.84 -10.45
N ARG A 149 -9.86 -20.16 -11.30
CA ARG A 149 -9.67 -21.54 -11.82
C ARG A 149 -9.44 -22.53 -10.68
N THR A 150 -8.63 -22.18 -9.70
CA THR A 150 -8.32 -23.05 -8.54
C THR A 150 -9.57 -23.35 -7.71
N ILE A 151 -10.42 -22.35 -7.51
CA ILE A 151 -11.68 -22.48 -6.79
C ILE A 151 -12.69 -23.32 -7.59
N GLU A 152 -12.73 -23.19 -8.91
CA GLU A 152 -13.53 -24.05 -9.79
C GLU A 152 -13.07 -25.51 -9.78
N GLU A 153 -11.77 -25.77 -9.70
CA GLU A 153 -11.25 -27.13 -9.52
C GLU A 153 -11.61 -27.69 -8.14
N ALA A 154 -11.59 -26.88 -7.09
CA ALA A 154 -12.00 -27.30 -5.75
C ALA A 154 -13.44 -27.82 -5.75
N ARG A 155 -14.35 -27.19 -6.50
CA ARG A 155 -15.73 -27.69 -6.71
C ARG A 155 -15.75 -29.12 -7.23
N ARG A 156 -14.94 -29.42 -8.26
CA ARG A 156 -14.94 -30.73 -8.92
C ARG A 156 -14.49 -31.86 -7.99
N VAL A 157 -13.58 -31.56 -7.07
CA VAL A 157 -13.02 -32.57 -6.16
C VAL A 157 -13.94 -32.83 -4.96
N SER A 158 -14.59 -31.79 -4.44
CA SER A 158 -15.27 -31.91 -3.14
C SER A 158 -16.77 -31.62 -3.13
N GLY A 159 -17.36 -31.34 -4.29
CA GLY A 159 -18.79 -31.07 -4.39
C GLY A 159 -19.24 -29.82 -3.61
N ILE A 160 -18.39 -28.79 -3.50
CA ILE A 160 -18.78 -27.50 -2.90
C ILE A 160 -20.08 -27.01 -3.55
N ASP A 161 -21.03 -26.58 -2.71
CA ASP A 161 -22.29 -26.00 -3.15
C ASP A 161 -22.07 -24.83 -4.11
N GLU A 162 -22.88 -24.78 -5.16
CA GLU A 162 -22.79 -23.80 -6.22
C GLU A 162 -23.00 -22.36 -5.72
N GLY A 163 -23.81 -22.18 -4.67
CA GLY A 163 -24.02 -20.89 -4.02
C GLY A 163 -22.76 -20.38 -3.32
N GLN A 164 -22.09 -21.23 -2.54
CA GLN A 164 -20.85 -20.86 -1.85
C GLN A 164 -19.72 -20.56 -2.85
N LEU A 165 -19.61 -21.36 -3.91
CA LEU A 165 -18.63 -21.14 -4.98
C LEU A 165 -18.82 -19.78 -5.66
N TYR A 166 -20.07 -19.46 -5.96
CA TYR A 166 -20.43 -18.20 -6.59
C TYR A 166 -19.99 -16.99 -5.76
N GLN A 167 -20.25 -17.00 -4.45
CA GLN A 167 -19.84 -15.92 -3.54
C GLN A 167 -18.33 -15.70 -3.53
N VAL A 168 -17.55 -16.80 -3.52
CA VAL A 168 -16.09 -16.72 -3.58
C VAL A 168 -15.62 -16.13 -4.90
N ARG A 169 -16.18 -16.57 -6.04
CA ARG A 169 -15.85 -16.02 -7.37
C ARG A 169 -16.20 -14.54 -7.48
N ALA A 170 -17.38 -14.14 -6.97
CA ALA A 170 -17.79 -12.74 -6.95
C ALA A 170 -16.83 -11.89 -6.12
N THR A 171 -16.42 -12.38 -4.94
CA THR A 171 -15.44 -11.69 -4.08
C THR A 171 -14.09 -11.52 -4.77
N ILE A 172 -13.60 -12.56 -5.46
CA ILE A 172 -12.33 -12.49 -6.22
C ILE A 172 -12.46 -11.49 -7.37
N ARG A 173 -13.58 -11.51 -8.11
CA ARG A 173 -13.82 -10.57 -9.22
C ARG A 173 -13.89 -9.12 -8.75
N LEU A 174 -14.51 -8.85 -7.61
CA LEU A 174 -14.53 -7.51 -7.02
C LEU A 174 -13.12 -7.03 -6.67
N LYS A 175 -12.30 -7.88 -6.04
CA LYS A 175 -10.89 -7.55 -5.75
C LYS A 175 -10.08 -7.29 -7.03
N GLN A 176 -10.32 -8.07 -8.09
CA GLN A 176 -9.67 -7.87 -9.39
C GLN A 176 -10.02 -6.50 -9.98
N LEU A 177 -11.30 -6.11 -9.94
CA LEU A 177 -11.76 -4.82 -10.44
C LEU A 177 -11.21 -3.66 -9.59
N ASP A 178 -11.21 -3.81 -8.26
CA ASP A 178 -10.64 -2.81 -7.35
C ASP A 178 -9.14 -2.61 -7.58
N SER A 179 -8.39 -3.71 -7.75
CA SER A 179 -6.97 -3.64 -8.08
C SER A 179 -6.72 -2.96 -9.42
N ALA A 180 -7.55 -3.25 -10.44
CA ALA A 180 -7.42 -2.62 -11.75
C ALA A 180 -7.74 -1.11 -11.70
N ILE A 181 -8.80 -0.72 -10.98
CA ILE A 181 -9.15 0.70 -10.78
C ILE A 181 -8.03 1.44 -10.06
N ALA A 182 -7.45 0.86 -9.02
CA ALA A 182 -6.34 1.45 -8.27
C ALA A 182 -5.11 1.67 -9.17
N GLN A 183 -4.72 0.66 -9.96
CA GLN A 183 -3.60 0.75 -10.89
C GLN A 183 -3.82 1.82 -11.98
N LEU A 184 -5.02 1.89 -12.55
CA LEU A 184 -5.35 2.90 -13.56
C LEU A 184 -5.28 4.32 -12.98
N LYS A 185 -5.79 4.53 -11.76
CA LYS A 185 -5.69 5.81 -11.04
C LYS A 185 -4.24 6.18 -10.75
N GLU A 186 -3.42 5.23 -10.30
CA GLU A 186 -2.01 5.44 -10.01
C GLU A 186 -1.23 5.83 -11.28
N ASN A 187 -1.56 5.21 -12.42
CA ASN A 187 -0.99 5.54 -13.73
C ASN A 187 -1.53 6.85 -14.32
N GLY A 188 -2.49 7.52 -13.66
CA GLY A 188 -3.10 8.76 -14.13
C GLY A 188 -4.20 8.59 -15.18
N ASP A 189 -4.59 7.36 -15.50
CA ASP A 189 -5.69 7.05 -16.42
C ASP A 189 -7.04 7.10 -15.68
N LEU A 190 -7.55 8.32 -15.50
CA LEU A 190 -8.83 8.55 -14.82
C LEU A 190 -10.03 8.09 -15.64
N GLU A 191 -9.96 8.15 -16.97
CA GLU A 191 -11.04 7.70 -17.85
C GLU A 191 -11.16 6.18 -17.83
N GLY A 192 -10.03 5.46 -17.96
CA GLY A 192 -9.99 4.01 -17.81
C GLY A 192 -10.42 3.56 -16.42
N ALA A 193 -10.02 4.27 -15.36
CA ALA A 193 -10.48 4.00 -14.00
C ALA A 193 -12.00 4.19 -13.85
N ALA A 194 -12.57 5.23 -14.47
CA ALA A 194 -14.02 5.46 -14.47
C ALA A 194 -14.78 4.37 -15.26
N ALA A 195 -14.25 3.95 -16.41
CA ALA A 195 -14.82 2.84 -17.17
C ALA A 195 -14.81 1.52 -16.38
N LYS A 196 -13.71 1.24 -15.66
CA LYS A 196 -13.64 0.08 -14.76
C LYS A 196 -14.53 0.19 -13.53
N GLN A 197 -14.74 1.39 -13.02
CA GLN A 197 -15.72 1.63 -11.96
C GLN A 197 -17.13 1.28 -12.46
N LEU A 198 -17.50 1.71 -13.67
CA LEU A 198 -18.80 1.36 -14.27
C LEU A 198 -18.94 -0.15 -14.48
N GLU A 199 -17.88 -0.84 -14.92
CA GLU A 199 -17.88 -2.32 -15.01
C GLU A 199 -18.13 -2.97 -13.63
N LYS A 200 -17.51 -2.43 -12.57
CA LYS A 200 -17.71 -2.90 -11.19
C LYS A 200 -19.13 -2.68 -10.71
N ASP A 201 -19.71 -1.51 -10.97
CA ASP A 201 -21.07 -1.19 -10.55
C ASP A 201 -22.09 -2.07 -11.28
N ALA A 202 -21.89 -2.31 -12.59
CA ALA A 202 -22.69 -3.25 -13.35
C ALA A 202 -22.57 -4.68 -12.81
N PHE A 203 -21.35 -5.13 -12.48
CA PHE A 203 -21.12 -6.44 -11.87
C PHE A 203 -21.84 -6.58 -10.53
N LEU A 204 -21.79 -5.57 -9.66
CA LEU A 204 -22.48 -5.59 -8.35
C LEU A 204 -24.00 -5.67 -8.52
N PHE A 205 -24.55 -4.92 -9.47
CA PHE A 205 -25.99 -4.97 -9.77
C PHE A 205 -26.41 -6.38 -10.23
N GLU A 206 -25.65 -6.96 -11.15
CA GLU A 206 -25.84 -8.32 -11.64
C GLU A 206 -25.68 -9.38 -10.52
N ASP A 207 -24.75 -9.15 -9.59
CA ASP A 207 -24.55 -10.03 -8.44
C ASP A 207 -25.75 -10.05 -7.50
N VAL A 208 -26.26 -8.87 -7.14
CA VAL A 208 -27.44 -8.72 -6.31
C VAL A 208 -28.66 -9.34 -7.00
N ARG A 209 -28.84 -9.13 -8.31
CA ARG A 209 -29.91 -9.77 -9.09
C ARG A 209 -29.83 -11.29 -9.00
N GLY A 210 -28.66 -11.88 -9.27
CA GLY A 210 -28.47 -13.32 -9.22
C GLY A 210 -28.68 -13.91 -7.81
N ARG A 211 -28.38 -13.14 -6.75
CA ARG A 211 -28.68 -13.53 -5.37
C ARG A 211 -30.18 -13.49 -5.06
N VAL A 212 -30.90 -12.48 -5.52
CA VAL A 212 -32.37 -12.42 -5.39
C VAL A 212 -33.05 -13.57 -6.13
N GLU A 213 -32.60 -13.92 -7.33
CA GLU A 213 -33.14 -15.06 -8.10
C GLU A 213 -32.96 -16.41 -7.37
N ARG A 214 -31.82 -16.60 -6.69
CA ARG A 214 -31.55 -17.83 -5.92
C ARG A 214 -32.20 -17.84 -4.55
N TYR A 215 -32.36 -16.67 -3.92
CA TYR A 215 -32.95 -16.51 -2.59
C TYR A 215 -34.14 -15.54 -2.63
N PRO A 216 -35.23 -15.89 -3.35
CA PRO A 216 -36.34 -14.96 -3.64
C PRO A 216 -37.13 -14.51 -2.40
N ASN A 217 -36.97 -15.19 -1.27
CA ASN A 217 -37.62 -14.86 0.00
C ASN A 217 -36.72 -14.06 0.96
N ASP A 218 -35.50 -13.70 0.56
CA ASP A 218 -34.59 -12.88 1.35
C ASP A 218 -34.97 -11.40 1.19
N MET A 219 -35.72 -10.87 2.18
CA MET A 219 -36.23 -9.49 2.17
C MET A 219 -35.11 -8.43 2.14
N PRO A 220 -33.99 -8.57 2.90
CA PRO A 220 -32.82 -7.70 2.74
C PRO A 220 -32.28 -7.62 1.31
N LEU A 221 -32.15 -8.76 0.61
CA LEU A 221 -31.65 -8.80 -0.76
C LEU A 221 -32.57 -8.08 -1.76
N ARG A 222 -33.89 -8.20 -1.57
CA ARG A 222 -34.88 -7.52 -2.42
C ARG A 222 -34.83 -6.00 -2.23
N PHE A 223 -34.68 -5.55 -0.99
CA PHE A 223 -34.48 -4.13 -0.68
C PHE A 223 -33.18 -3.59 -1.28
N GLU A 224 -32.07 -4.34 -1.21
CA GLU A 224 -30.79 -3.99 -1.84
C GLU A 224 -30.90 -3.92 -3.38
N TYR A 225 -31.69 -4.81 -3.99
CA TYR A 225 -31.98 -4.78 -5.43
C TYR A 225 -32.94 -3.65 -5.84
N GLY A 226 -33.74 -3.13 -4.90
CA GLY A 226 -34.73 -2.08 -5.13
C GLY A 226 -36.12 -2.58 -5.53
N VAL A 227 -36.52 -3.79 -5.10
CA VAL A 227 -37.83 -4.43 -5.40
C VAL A 227 -38.59 -4.82 -4.13
#